data_AF-F5Z8T8-F1
#
_entry.id   AF-F5Z8T8-F1
#
_cell.length_a   1.000
_cell.length_b   1.000
_cell.length_c   1.000
_cell.angle_alpha   90.00
_cell.angle_beta   90.00
_cell.angle_gamma   90.00
#
_symmetry.space_group_name_H-M   'P 1'
#
loop_
_entity.id
_entity.type
_entity.pdbx_description
1 polymer ?
#
loop_
_entity_poly.entity_id
_entity_poly.type
_entity_poly.pdbx_seq_one_letter_code
_entity_poly.pdbx_strand_id
1 'polypeptide(L)'
;MLSNLRSRFAPIMYMQIWEHRLKVTDTAKRTSFDDYPVVVIKTTDKGQKLISGIGKEASKNLQQDEIAVNPFSHPRVLFSDFYVGEKLLQHAFKHLSTNQILRPRPKVIIHPMEKTEGGLTMIEKRAFKELAIGAGAIAVKIHSGSPLNFETVNFDELEDDDKPTIQNISPASTSASYGIFAIYLAILILAVWYLGK
;
A
#
# COMPACT_ATOMS: atom_id res chain seq x y z
N MET A 1 14.78 -5.05 -15.20
CA MET A 1 13.85 -6.06 -15.77
C MET A 1 13.40 -7.14 -14.77
N LEU A 2 14.19 -7.52 -13.76
CA LEU A 2 13.82 -8.55 -12.76
C LEU A 2 12.83 -8.11 -11.66
N SER A 3 12.62 -6.80 -11.46
CA SER A 3 11.69 -6.26 -10.44
C SER A 3 10.22 -6.61 -10.71
N ASN A 4 9.84 -6.69 -11.98
CA ASN A 4 8.45 -6.86 -12.37
C ASN A 4 7.95 -8.30 -12.14
N LEU A 5 8.82 -9.30 -12.28
CA LEU A 5 8.47 -10.71 -12.13
C LEU A 5 8.23 -11.10 -10.67
N ARG A 6 9.00 -10.54 -9.73
CA ARG A 6 8.82 -10.80 -8.28
C ARG A 6 7.56 -10.16 -7.71
N SER A 7 7.07 -9.06 -8.31
CA SER A 7 5.85 -8.37 -7.83
C SER A 7 4.58 -9.22 -7.97
N ARG A 8 4.53 -10.14 -8.94
CA ARG A 8 3.36 -11.01 -9.18
C ARG A 8 3.13 -12.04 -8.07
N PHE A 9 4.18 -12.38 -7.32
CA PHE A 9 4.13 -13.35 -6.21
C PHE A 9 4.21 -12.66 -4.83
N ALA A 10 4.11 -11.33 -4.79
CA ALA A 10 4.08 -10.61 -3.53
C ALA A 10 2.76 -10.87 -2.80
N PRO A 11 2.79 -11.13 -1.47
CA PRO A 11 1.56 -11.28 -0.71
C PRO A 11 0.76 -9.98 -0.75
N ILE A 12 -0.55 -10.11 -0.83
CA ILE A 12 -1.47 -8.97 -0.79
C ILE A 12 -1.98 -8.85 0.64
N MET A 13 -1.71 -7.70 1.25
CA MET A 13 -2.17 -7.35 2.59
C MET A 13 -3.32 -6.36 2.46
N TYR A 14 -4.49 -6.73 2.95
CA TYR A 14 -5.60 -5.82 3.10
C TYR A 14 -5.59 -5.22 4.50
N MET A 15 -5.35 -3.91 4.58
CA MET A 15 -5.19 -3.15 5.80
C MET A 15 -6.38 -2.24 6.02
N GLN A 16 -7.12 -2.49 7.09
CA GLN A 16 -8.22 -1.67 7.55
C GLN A 16 -7.79 -0.89 8.80
N ILE A 17 -8.01 0.42 8.78
CA ILE A 17 -7.55 1.34 9.83
C ILE A 17 -8.77 2.01 10.46
N TRP A 18 -8.85 1.97 11.79
CA TRP A 18 -9.74 2.75 12.64
C TRP A 18 -8.88 3.46 13.70
N GLU A 19 -9.44 4.41 14.44
CA GLU A 19 -8.70 5.02 15.55
C GLU A 19 -8.42 3.99 16.65
N HIS A 20 -9.36 3.07 16.89
CA HIS A 20 -9.27 2.08 17.96
C HIS A 20 -9.00 0.64 17.50
N ARG A 21 -8.65 0.44 16.24
CA ARG A 21 -8.36 -0.89 15.69
C ARG A 21 -7.50 -0.77 14.45
N LEU A 22 -6.49 -1.62 14.34
CA LEU A 22 -5.78 -1.88 13.10
C LEU A 22 -5.93 -3.35 12.77
N LYS A 23 -6.52 -3.64 11.61
CA LYS A 23 -6.61 -5.00 11.09
C LYS A 23 -5.85 -5.12 9.78
N VAL A 24 -4.86 -5.99 9.74
CA VAL A 24 -4.13 -6.34 8.51
C VAL A 24 -4.38 -7.81 8.23
N THR A 25 -4.86 -8.13 7.03
CA THR A 25 -5.18 -9.51 6.63
C THR A 25 -4.35 -9.90 5.41
N ASP A 26 -3.65 -11.03 5.48
CA ASP A 26 -3.07 -11.68 4.30
C ASP A 26 -4.23 -12.31 3.52
N THR A 27 -4.54 -11.79 2.33
CA THR A 27 -5.74 -12.20 1.58
C THR A 27 -5.67 -13.66 1.13
N ALA A 28 -4.46 -14.18 0.89
CA ALA A 28 -4.26 -15.56 0.47
C ALA A 28 -4.34 -16.53 1.65
N LYS A 29 -3.67 -16.20 2.77
CA LYS A 29 -3.64 -17.09 3.96
C LYS A 29 -4.84 -16.93 4.88
N ARG A 30 -5.61 -15.84 4.73
CA ARG A 30 -6.73 -15.45 5.59
C ARG A 30 -6.35 -15.29 7.06
N THR A 31 -5.06 -15.11 7.36
CA THR A 31 -4.56 -14.78 8.69
C THR A 31 -4.57 -13.27 8.86
N SER A 32 -4.90 -12.81 10.07
CA SER A 32 -4.95 -11.39 10.36
C SER A 32 -4.19 -11.01 11.63
N PHE A 33 -3.51 -9.87 11.56
CA PHE A 33 -3.12 -9.07 12.71
C PHE A 33 -4.31 -8.15 13.02
N ASP A 34 -4.80 -8.14 14.26
CA ASP A 34 -6.00 -7.40 14.67
C ASP A 34 -5.82 -6.92 16.11
N ASP A 35 -5.46 -5.65 16.30
CA ASP A 35 -5.09 -5.10 17.61
C ASP A 35 -5.37 -3.58 17.69
N TYR A 36 -5.28 -3.00 18.89
CA TYR A 36 -5.29 -1.56 19.12
C TYR A 36 -4.01 -0.92 18.57
N PRO A 37 -4.09 0.13 17.71
CA PRO A 37 -2.92 0.70 17.05
C PRO A 37 -2.14 1.61 17.98
N VAL A 38 -1.38 1.03 18.89
CA VAL A 38 -0.58 1.77 19.86
C VAL A 38 0.84 1.24 19.90
N VAL A 39 1.80 2.15 20.05
CA VAL A 39 3.21 1.83 20.24
C VAL A 39 3.65 2.46 21.56
N VAL A 40 4.30 1.66 22.39
CA VAL A 40 4.90 2.10 23.64
C VAL A 40 6.34 2.47 23.38
N ILE A 41 6.69 3.70 23.76
CA ILE A 41 8.00 4.29 23.58
C ILE A 41 8.60 4.55 24.95
N LYS A 42 9.74 3.92 25.21
CA LYS A 42 10.56 4.12 26.41
C LYS A 42 11.60 5.19 26.16
N THR A 43 11.73 6.14 27.08
CA THR A 43 12.79 7.16 27.06
C THR A 43 13.88 6.73 28.03
N THR A 44 15.05 6.36 27.49
CA THR A 44 16.21 5.98 28.31
C THR A 44 16.75 7.17 29.12
N ASP A 45 17.56 6.89 30.15
CA ASP A 45 18.24 7.92 30.96
C ASP A 45 19.12 8.88 30.13
N LYS A 46 19.54 8.45 28.92
CA LYS A 46 20.31 9.25 27.96
C LYS A 46 19.42 10.06 27.00
N GLY A 47 18.10 10.08 27.20
CA GLY A 47 17.11 10.76 26.36
C GLY A 47 16.77 10.04 25.05
N GLN A 48 17.28 8.82 24.81
CA GLN A 48 16.99 8.07 23.58
C GLN A 48 15.61 7.42 23.65
N LYS A 49 14.85 7.50 22.57
CA LYS A 49 13.52 6.87 22.42
C LYS A 49 13.64 5.48 21.81
N LEU A 50 13.15 4.46 22.52
CA LEU A 50 13.15 3.07 22.08
C LEU A 50 11.73 2.52 22.10
N ILE A 51 11.41 1.62 21.16
CA ILE A 51 10.11 0.94 21.17
C ILE A 51 10.19 -0.20 22.17
N SER A 52 9.39 -0.13 23.24
CA SER A 52 9.34 -1.17 24.27
C SER A 52 8.17 -2.15 24.05
N GLY A 53 7.13 -1.74 23.33
CA GLY A 53 6.00 -2.62 23.02
C GLY A 53 5.06 -2.07 21.96
N ILE A 54 4.20 -2.94 21.42
CA ILE A 54 3.18 -2.61 20.42
C ILE A 54 1.90 -3.35 20.78
N GLY A 55 0.76 -2.71 20.58
CA GLY A 55 -0.55 -3.33 20.77
C GLY A 55 -1.20 -3.07 22.12
N LYS A 56 -2.45 -3.50 22.27
CA LYS A 56 -3.27 -3.24 23.46
C LYS A 56 -2.58 -3.70 24.73
N GLU A 57 -2.03 -4.92 24.72
CA GLU A 57 -1.38 -5.52 25.90
C GLU A 57 -0.17 -4.72 26.36
N ALA A 58 0.65 -4.22 25.43
CA ALA A 58 1.81 -3.39 25.76
C ALA A 58 1.39 -2.07 26.45
N SER A 59 0.27 -1.49 26.04
CA SER A 59 -0.20 -0.20 26.58
C SER A 59 -0.93 -0.28 27.93
N LYS A 60 -1.22 -1.46 28.46
CA LYS A 60 -2.02 -1.61 29.70
C LYS A 60 -1.29 -1.11 30.95
N ASN A 61 0.01 -1.39 31.05
CA ASN A 61 0.81 -1.13 32.26
C ASN A 61 2.09 -0.38 31.89
N LEU A 62 1.98 0.92 31.67
CA LEU A 62 3.12 1.77 31.32
C LEU A 62 4.04 1.98 32.52
N GLN A 63 5.35 1.92 32.28
CA GLN A 63 6.37 2.34 33.23
C GLN A 63 6.47 3.88 33.27
N GLN A 64 7.15 4.42 34.29
CA GLN A 64 7.29 5.88 34.47
C GLN A 64 7.99 6.57 33.30
N ASP A 65 8.89 5.87 32.61
CA ASP A 65 9.66 6.36 31.47
C ASP A 65 9.07 5.94 30.11
N GLU A 66 7.84 5.41 30.11
CA GLU A 66 7.13 4.97 28.92
C GLU A 66 5.93 5.84 28.58
N ILE A 67 5.71 6.04 27.28
CA ILE A 67 4.52 6.69 26.75
C ILE A 67 3.86 5.80 25.69
N ALA A 68 2.54 5.76 25.68
CA ALA A 68 1.76 5.11 24.63
C ALA A 68 1.35 6.15 23.57
N VAL A 69 1.67 5.87 22.30
CA VAL A 69 1.33 6.74 21.17
C VAL A 69 0.51 5.97 20.14
N ASN A 70 -0.65 6.53 19.77
CA ASN A 70 -1.50 6.01 18.71
C ASN A 70 -1.30 6.85 17.43
N PRO A 71 -0.71 6.30 16.35
CA PRO A 71 -0.41 7.04 15.12
C PRO A 71 -1.65 7.34 14.27
N PHE A 72 -2.83 6.84 14.63
CA PHE A 72 -4.10 7.07 13.93
C PHE A 72 -5.12 7.86 14.77
N SER A 73 -4.73 8.31 15.97
CA SER A 73 -5.54 9.18 16.81
C SER A 73 -5.29 10.64 16.47
N HIS A 74 -6.22 11.24 15.73
CA HIS A 74 -6.25 12.68 15.43
C HIS A 74 -7.69 13.17 15.19
N PRO A 75 -8.08 14.38 15.59
CA PRO A 75 -9.49 14.80 15.58
C PRO A 75 -10.21 14.80 14.23
N ARG A 76 -9.47 15.08 13.13
CA ARG A 76 -10.06 15.24 11.78
C ARG A 76 -9.58 14.25 10.74
N VAL A 77 -8.44 13.61 10.97
CA VAL A 77 -7.81 12.73 10.00
C VAL A 77 -7.39 11.46 10.71
N LEU A 78 -7.27 10.35 9.99
CA LEU A 78 -6.91 9.07 10.58
C LEU A 78 -5.39 8.83 10.56
N PHE A 79 -4.62 9.86 10.92
CA PHE A 79 -3.16 9.85 10.93
C PHE A 79 -2.59 11.00 11.76
N SER A 80 -1.62 10.72 12.64
CA SER A 80 -1.01 11.71 13.56
C SER A 80 0.52 11.65 13.61
N ASP A 81 1.10 10.45 13.62
CA ASP A 81 2.55 10.25 13.76
C ASP A 81 3.07 9.22 12.77
N PHE A 82 3.91 9.68 11.83
CA PHE A 82 4.44 8.84 10.76
C PHE A 82 5.45 7.81 11.26
N TYR A 83 6.37 8.22 12.14
CA TYR A 83 7.42 7.32 12.62
C TYR A 83 6.81 6.18 13.43
N VAL A 84 5.86 6.50 14.32
CA VAL A 84 5.15 5.53 15.12
C VAL A 84 4.31 4.59 14.25
N GLY A 85 3.58 5.16 13.27
CA GLY A 85 2.80 4.38 12.32
C GLY A 85 3.66 3.41 11.50
N GLU A 86 4.82 3.86 11.01
CA GLU A 86 5.73 3.01 10.24
C GLU A 86 6.16 1.79 11.07
N LYS A 87 6.52 1.99 12.34
CA LYS A 87 6.96 0.91 13.23
C LYS A 87 5.85 -0.06 13.57
N LEU A 88 4.64 0.44 13.78
CA LEU A 88 3.44 -0.37 13.95
C LEU A 88 3.18 -1.26 12.72
N LEU A 89 3.25 -0.70 11.50
CA LEU A 89 3.03 -1.45 10.28
C LEU A 89 4.16 -2.46 10.00
N GLN A 90 5.42 -2.10 10.27
CA GLN A 90 6.55 -3.03 10.19
C GLN A 90 6.34 -4.24 11.11
N HIS A 91 5.80 -4.02 12.31
CA HIS A 91 5.43 -5.09 13.23
C HIS A 91 4.29 -5.96 12.68
N ALA A 92 3.19 -5.36 12.22
CA ALA A 92 2.05 -6.10 11.68
C ALA A 92 2.44 -6.94 10.45
N PHE A 93 3.20 -6.38 9.51
CA PHE A 93 3.68 -7.10 8.33
C PHE A 93 4.67 -8.21 8.70
N LYS A 94 5.51 -7.99 9.72
CA LYS A 94 6.39 -9.02 10.27
C LYS A 94 5.59 -10.17 10.89
N HIS A 95 4.56 -9.86 11.66
CA HIS A 95 3.71 -10.84 12.32
C HIS A 95 3.00 -11.78 11.32
N LEU A 96 2.61 -11.25 10.16
CA LEU A 96 1.93 -12.03 9.11
C LEU A 96 2.86 -12.76 8.14
N SER A 97 4.17 -12.50 8.19
CA SER A 97 5.12 -13.18 7.31
C SER A 97 5.45 -14.57 7.83
N THR A 98 5.38 -15.56 6.93
CA THR A 98 5.70 -16.96 7.22
C THR A 98 7.18 -17.17 7.56
N ASN A 99 8.09 -16.45 6.89
CA ASN A 99 9.53 -16.54 7.13
C ASN A 99 10.05 -15.25 7.76
N GLN A 100 10.71 -15.38 8.92
CA GLN A 100 11.30 -14.23 9.62
C GLN A 100 12.61 -13.74 8.97
N ILE A 101 13.32 -14.64 8.26
CA ILE A 101 14.64 -14.39 7.65
C ILE A 101 14.52 -13.79 6.24
N LEU A 102 13.66 -14.35 5.39
CA LEU A 102 13.38 -13.86 4.03
C LEU A 102 11.93 -13.39 3.96
N ARG A 103 11.74 -12.08 4.15
CA ARG A 103 10.41 -11.45 4.13
C ARG A 103 10.11 -10.90 2.73
N PRO A 104 9.18 -11.50 1.97
CA PRO A 104 8.73 -10.89 0.73
C PRO A 104 8.04 -9.56 1.05
N ARG A 105 8.31 -8.54 0.24
CA ARG A 105 7.69 -7.23 0.39
C ARG A 105 6.23 -7.31 -0.07
N PRO A 106 5.24 -6.88 0.74
CA PRO A 106 3.83 -7.03 0.39
C PRO A 106 3.35 -5.95 -0.60
N LYS A 107 2.30 -6.27 -1.36
CA LYS A 107 1.39 -5.30 -1.95
C LYS A 107 0.33 -4.97 -0.89
N VAL A 108 -0.01 -3.70 -0.69
CA VAL A 108 -0.91 -3.29 0.40
C VAL A 108 -2.12 -2.55 -0.15
N ILE A 109 -3.31 -2.98 0.24
CA ILE A 109 -4.56 -2.24 0.01
C ILE A 109 -4.91 -1.57 1.33
N ILE A 110 -4.96 -0.24 1.36
CA ILE A 110 -5.30 0.53 2.55
C ILE A 110 -6.75 0.96 2.46
N HIS A 111 -7.49 0.68 3.53
CA HIS A 111 -8.88 1.07 3.68
C HIS A 111 -9.04 1.82 5.01
N PRO A 112 -9.00 3.16 4.99
CA PRO A 112 -9.39 3.96 6.15
C PRO A 112 -10.89 3.82 6.38
N MET A 113 -11.27 3.43 7.60
CA MET A 113 -12.64 3.02 7.93
C MET A 113 -13.45 4.11 8.66
N GLU A 114 -12.80 5.19 9.07
CA GLU A 114 -13.37 6.31 9.83
C GLU A 114 -12.69 7.61 9.40
N LYS A 115 -13.32 8.76 9.70
CA LYS A 115 -12.81 10.10 9.37
C LYS A 115 -12.57 10.29 7.88
N THR A 116 -13.47 9.73 7.08
CA THR A 116 -13.47 9.79 5.61
C THR A 116 -14.60 10.67 5.09
N GLU A 117 -15.15 11.56 5.91
CA GLU A 117 -16.25 12.45 5.51
C GLU A 117 -15.81 13.36 4.38
N GLY A 118 -16.53 13.33 3.25
CA GLY A 118 -16.14 14.07 2.04
C GLY A 118 -15.00 13.41 1.24
N GLY A 119 -14.57 12.21 1.63
CA GLY A 119 -13.48 11.48 0.99
C GLY A 119 -12.10 11.90 1.50
N LEU A 120 -11.09 11.08 1.20
CA LEU A 120 -9.70 11.37 1.57
C LEU A 120 -9.12 12.47 0.69
N THR A 121 -8.46 13.44 1.31
CA THR A 121 -7.66 14.45 0.61
C THR A 121 -6.42 13.83 -0.04
N MET A 122 -5.83 14.53 -1.01
CA MET A 122 -4.57 14.08 -1.64
C MET A 122 -3.43 13.94 -0.63
N ILE A 123 -3.40 14.78 0.40
CA ILE A 123 -2.38 14.73 1.46
C ILE A 123 -2.55 13.46 2.29
N GLU A 124 -3.77 13.10 2.66
CA GLU A 124 -4.05 11.87 3.42
C GLU A 124 -3.74 10.61 2.61
N LYS A 125 -4.18 10.57 1.34
CA LYS A 125 -3.84 9.46 0.43
C LYS A 125 -2.33 9.28 0.29
N ARG A 126 -1.60 10.39 0.11
CA ARG A 126 -0.14 10.39 0.04
C ARG A 126 0.48 9.91 1.36
N ALA A 127 0.00 10.40 2.50
CA ALA A 127 0.50 10.01 3.81
C ALA A 127 0.35 8.51 4.05
N PHE A 128 -0.82 7.93 3.76
CA PHE A 128 -1.04 6.48 3.89
C PHE A 128 -0.17 5.65 2.95
N LYS A 129 -0.02 6.09 1.69
CA LYS A 129 0.86 5.41 0.72
C LYS A 129 2.30 5.40 1.19
N GLU A 130 2.83 6.56 1.56
CA GLU A 130 4.21 6.68 2.04
C GLU A 130 4.42 5.89 3.33
N LEU A 131 3.44 5.87 4.24
CA LEU A 131 3.50 5.08 5.46
C LEU A 131 3.70 3.59 5.18
N ALA A 132 2.86 3.02 4.30
CA ALA A 132 2.95 1.61 3.96
C ALA A 132 4.22 1.28 3.15
N ILE A 133 4.68 2.18 2.27
CA ILE A 133 5.96 2.04 1.56
C ILE A 133 7.14 2.05 2.55
N GLY A 134 7.17 2.99 3.50
CA GLY A 134 8.17 3.06 4.56
C GLY A 134 8.16 1.82 5.46
N ALA A 135 6.98 1.21 5.64
CA ALA A 135 6.84 -0.06 6.34
C ALA A 135 7.30 -1.29 5.53
N GLY A 136 7.68 -1.11 4.25
CA GLY A 136 8.29 -2.14 3.41
C GLY A 136 7.42 -2.63 2.25
N ALA A 137 6.24 -2.03 2.02
CA ALA A 137 5.41 -2.37 0.87
C ALA A 137 6.13 -2.10 -0.47
N ILE A 138 5.78 -2.84 -1.52
CA ILE A 138 6.24 -2.59 -2.90
C ILE A 138 5.26 -1.77 -3.72
N ALA A 139 3.97 -1.88 -3.42
CA ALA A 139 2.91 -1.17 -4.11
C ALA A 139 1.75 -0.99 -3.13
N VAL A 140 1.06 0.15 -3.24
CA VAL A 140 -0.02 0.52 -2.35
C VAL A 140 -1.18 1.06 -3.17
N LYS A 141 -2.40 0.62 -2.85
CA LYS A 141 -3.65 1.20 -3.37
C LYS A 141 -4.51 1.67 -2.21
N ILE A 142 -5.20 2.79 -2.39
CA ILE A 142 -6.20 3.26 -1.45
C ILE A 142 -7.58 2.78 -1.93
N HIS A 143 -8.36 2.24 -1.01
CA HIS A 143 -9.71 1.76 -1.22
C HIS A 143 -10.67 2.44 -0.24
N SER A 144 -11.84 2.80 -0.74
CA SER A 144 -12.93 3.39 0.04
C SER A 144 -14.24 2.65 -0.24
N GLY A 145 -15.17 2.72 0.71
CA GLY A 145 -16.52 2.17 0.56
C GLY A 145 -16.69 0.84 1.29
N SER A 146 -17.33 -0.14 0.65
CA SER A 146 -17.62 -1.42 1.31
C SER A 146 -16.35 -2.25 1.50
N PRO A 147 -16.25 -3.03 2.59
CA PRO A 147 -15.15 -3.97 2.79
C PRO A 147 -15.02 -4.96 1.61
N LEU A 148 -13.78 -5.21 1.20
CA LEU A 148 -13.48 -6.11 0.08
C LEU A 148 -13.71 -7.59 0.44
N ASN A 149 -14.16 -8.38 -0.53
CA ASN A 149 -14.23 -9.83 -0.42
C ASN A 149 -12.89 -10.46 -0.86
N PHE A 150 -12.18 -11.12 0.06
CA PHE A 150 -10.85 -11.67 -0.20
C PHE A 150 -10.79 -12.75 -1.28
N GLU A 151 -11.91 -13.37 -1.64
CA GLU A 151 -11.95 -14.40 -2.68
C GLU A 151 -11.76 -13.84 -4.09
N THR A 152 -12.14 -12.58 -4.30
CA THR A 152 -12.13 -11.93 -5.62
C THR A 152 -11.15 -10.77 -5.71
N VAL A 153 -10.40 -10.47 -4.64
CA VAL A 153 -9.46 -9.34 -4.62
C VAL A 153 -8.27 -9.62 -5.52
N ASN A 154 -8.27 -9.00 -6.69
CA ASN A 154 -7.10 -8.86 -7.54
C ASN A 154 -6.48 -7.47 -7.35
N PHE A 155 -5.27 -7.42 -6.79
CA PHE A 155 -4.58 -6.16 -6.52
C PHE A 155 -4.39 -5.34 -7.80
N ASP A 156 -4.11 -5.95 -8.94
CA ASP A 156 -3.77 -5.22 -10.17
C ASP A 156 -5.02 -4.58 -10.80
N GLU A 157 -6.19 -5.22 -10.65
CA GLU A 157 -7.49 -4.75 -11.16
C GLU A 157 -8.19 -3.74 -10.24
N LEU A 158 -7.88 -3.74 -8.94
CA LEU A 158 -8.50 -2.81 -7.98
C LEU A 158 -8.31 -1.35 -8.39
N GLU A 159 -9.38 -0.55 -8.39
CA GLU A 159 -9.24 0.88 -8.61
C GLU A 159 -8.48 1.52 -7.43
N ASP A 160 -7.62 2.48 -7.75
CA ASP A 160 -6.89 3.24 -6.74
C ASP A 160 -7.56 4.60 -6.64
N ASP A 161 -8.16 4.90 -5.49
CA ASP A 161 -8.90 6.15 -5.25
C ASP A 161 -8.02 7.40 -5.37
N ASP A 162 -6.71 7.23 -5.49
CA ASP A 162 -5.72 8.28 -5.71
C ASP A 162 -5.54 8.70 -7.17
N LYS A 163 -6.24 8.08 -8.13
CA LYS A 163 -6.19 8.57 -9.52
C LYS A 163 -6.75 10.00 -9.55
N PRO A 164 -5.98 11.00 -10.03
CA PRO A 164 -6.57 12.29 -10.31
C PRO A 164 -7.70 12.06 -11.31
N THR A 165 -8.92 12.50 -11.00
CA THR A 165 -9.98 12.62 -11.98
C THR A 165 -9.57 13.70 -12.97
N ILE A 166 -8.66 13.37 -13.88
CA ILE A 166 -8.51 14.09 -15.13
C ILE A 166 -9.86 13.90 -15.81
N GLN A 167 -10.68 14.95 -15.88
CA GLN A 167 -11.77 14.97 -16.85
C GLN A 167 -11.13 14.58 -18.18
N ASN A 168 -11.54 13.44 -18.72
CA ASN A 168 -11.03 12.94 -19.99
C ASN A 168 -11.32 13.99 -21.07
N ILE A 169 -10.39 14.91 -21.30
CA ILE A 169 -10.22 15.48 -22.63
C ILE A 169 -9.77 14.29 -23.44
N SER A 170 -10.68 13.75 -24.25
CA SER A 170 -10.42 12.63 -25.13
C SER A 170 -9.08 12.88 -25.83
N PRO A 171 -8.07 12.00 -25.72
CA PRO A 171 -6.93 12.10 -26.60
C PRO A 171 -7.50 11.98 -28.01
N ALA A 172 -7.20 12.95 -28.87
CA ALA A 172 -7.50 12.86 -30.29
C ALA A 172 -7.07 11.46 -30.76
N SER A 173 -7.99 10.75 -31.39
CA SER A 173 -7.82 9.38 -31.84
C SER A 173 -6.60 9.27 -32.74
N THR A 174 -5.44 8.93 -32.18
CA THR A 174 -4.31 8.47 -32.98
C THR A 174 -4.60 7.02 -33.31
N SER A 175 -5.37 6.81 -34.38
CA SER A 175 -5.48 5.49 -35.00
C SER A 175 -4.08 5.03 -35.37
N ALA A 176 -3.56 4.05 -34.63
CA ALA A 176 -2.30 3.41 -34.93
C ALA A 176 -2.33 2.93 -36.39
N SER A 177 -1.50 3.55 -37.23
CA SER A 177 -1.50 3.33 -38.67
C SER A 177 -0.79 2.02 -39.00
N TYR A 178 -1.51 0.92 -38.84
CA TYR A 178 -1.14 -0.37 -39.46
C TYR A 178 -1.02 -0.23 -40.98
N GLY A 179 -1.73 0.74 -41.58
CA GLY A 179 -1.63 1.07 -43.00
C GLY A 179 -0.24 1.52 -43.43
N ILE A 180 0.42 2.39 -42.65
CA ILE A 180 1.78 2.86 -43.00
C ILE A 180 2.79 1.71 -42.93
N PHE A 181 2.68 0.83 -41.94
CA PHE A 181 3.57 -0.32 -41.82
C PHE A 181 3.38 -1.33 -42.97
N ALA A 182 2.13 -1.55 -43.40
CA ALA A 182 1.82 -2.38 -44.57
C ALA A 182 2.38 -1.79 -45.87
N ILE A 183 2.36 -0.46 -46.03
CA ILE A 183 2.95 0.22 -47.19
C ILE A 183 4.47 0.04 -47.21
N TYR A 184 5.17 0.23 -46.08
CA TYR A 184 6.62 0.01 -46.02
C TYR A 184 6.98 -1.45 -46.26
N LEU A 185 6.18 -2.41 -45.76
CA LEU A 185 6.40 -3.83 -46.01
C LEU A 185 6.21 -4.17 -47.50
N ALA A 186 5.21 -3.60 -48.17
CA ALA A 186 4.99 -3.79 -49.60
C ALA A 186 6.13 -3.18 -50.44
N ILE A 187 6.61 -1.98 -50.08
CA ILE A 187 7.76 -1.34 -50.73
C ILE A 187 9.02 -2.20 -50.54
N LEU A 188 9.23 -2.76 -49.35
CA LEU A 188 10.39 -3.61 -49.08
C LEU A 188 10.34 -4.92 -49.88
N ILE A 189 9.18 -5.54 -50.01
CA ILE A 189 8.97 -6.73 -50.86
C ILE A 189 9.25 -6.41 -52.33
N LEU A 190 8.75 -5.28 -52.83
CA LEU A 190 8.98 -4.83 -54.21
C LEU A 190 10.46 -4.52 -54.48
N ALA A 191 11.15 -3.88 -53.54
CA ALA A 191 12.57 -3.60 -53.65
C ALA A 191 13.40 -4.88 -53.72
N VAL A 192 13.12 -5.86 -52.86
CA VAL A 192 13.78 -7.17 -52.89
C VAL A 192 13.52 -7.90 -54.21
N TRP A 193 12.31 -7.79 -54.76
CA TRP A 193 11.97 -8.40 -56.05
C TRP A 193 12.66 -7.72 -57.24
N TYR A 194 12.86 -6.40 -57.17
CA TYR A 194 13.52 -5.62 -58.22
C TYR A 194 15.05 -5.74 -58.20
N LEU A 195 15.65 -5.85 -57.01
CA LEU A 195 17.10 -6.04 -56.81
C LEU A 195 17.54 -7.52 -56.94
N GLY A 196 16.60 -8.46 -56.98
CA GLY A 196 16.82 -9.89 -57.16
C GLY A 196 16.84 -10.38 -58.61
N LYS A 197 17.01 -9.47 -59.58
CA LYS A 197 17.23 -9.76 -61.01
C LYS A 197 18.62 -9.33 -61.45
#